data_AF-A0AA40DD20-F1
#
_entry.id   AF-A0AA40DD20-F1
#
_cell.length_a   1.000
_cell.length_b   1.000
_cell.length_c   1.000
_cell.angle_alpha   90.00
_cell.angle_beta   90.00
_cell.angle_gamma   90.00
#
_symmetry.space_group_name_H-M   'P 1'
#
loop_
_entity.id
_entity.type
_entity.pdbx_description
1 polymer ?
#
loop_
_entity_poly.entity_id
_entity_poly.type
_entity_poly.pdbx_seq_one_letter_code
_entity_poly.pdbx_strand_id
1 'polypeptide(L)'
;MQTSPVRMGEWTKEIWLESLHRFEDWRVEQFIHLSTHRSRRESRTQSEVEELNVTPSIQSEAESGDNDASAQSVAGLNLTQQWRQFYGIVRESIADKSLSNIRHVLSRVDIGRSDARRKLARLQKLREMTATGLGVLLDEGLDLRTPDQGEVRQEDAYNEEWRVVLERSVALMDSILFGSLTLEHNMKEFEDKIFRGVEQDPELSIHIDNAAEAAARPAIIARRLLNILDEGIPRHAVSASMLARKNGRPSRLVRYWIPAIALLLSSSTILRVLVHRKADIINWIRDLGVTTRDFWFNWVVEPIKKVIGTIRHDETSEIAIMSRDSLKADRESLERMVVEFSRDNPDIAVGNSTITEAQIAEIRTRVKEGDVTPILKAYEKDLKKPFVGAIRGDLVRSVLIQVQKTKVDLEVAISGIDALLKSQELVFGFIGLTPGILVSIGIFQYLRTAFGSRKGLRRGKRARRTRRVLRKMDRILTEAQHNQDNTISYRDRGLLVCEAHVLRSLTEGVLPREVEKEFMEDLDEFAKVRAVPELYRVLDRIRWAYAEWLMK
;
A
#
# COMPACT_ATOMS: atom_id res chain seq x y z
N MET A 1 -4.89 23.47 38.79
CA MET A 1 -5.34 24.61 37.97
C MET A 1 -4.82 24.48 36.55
N GLN A 2 -5.69 23.94 35.68
CA GLN A 2 -5.46 23.72 34.25
C GLN A 2 -5.23 25.07 33.54
N THR A 3 -4.26 25.16 32.63
CA THR A 3 -4.27 26.26 31.64
C THR A 3 -5.52 26.08 30.80
N SER A 4 -6.51 26.95 30.98
CA SER A 4 -7.69 26.98 30.14
C SER A 4 -7.25 27.23 28.69
N PRO A 5 -7.73 26.45 27.69
CA PRO A 5 -7.48 26.70 26.27
C PRO A 5 -7.89 28.12 25.84
N VAL A 6 -8.79 28.77 26.59
CA VAL A 6 -9.18 30.17 26.42
C VAL A 6 -7.98 31.12 26.57
N ARG A 7 -7.13 30.89 27.58
CA ARG A 7 -6.01 31.78 27.90
C ARG A 7 -4.86 31.66 26.89
N MET A 8 -4.73 30.49 26.26
CA MET A 8 -3.79 30.28 25.15
C MET A 8 -4.32 30.91 23.86
N GLY A 9 -5.65 30.88 23.64
CA GLY A 9 -6.32 31.58 22.54
C GLY A 9 -6.18 33.10 22.65
N GLU A 10 -6.39 33.67 23.84
CA GLU A 10 -6.20 35.10 24.12
C GLU A 10 -4.74 35.53 23.88
N TRP A 11 -3.77 34.75 24.36
CA TRP A 11 -2.35 35.02 24.12
C TRP A 11 -1.98 35.00 22.63
N THR A 12 -2.49 34.02 21.87
CA THR A 12 -2.26 34.00 20.41
C THR A 12 -2.94 35.16 19.70
N LYS A 13 -4.12 35.58 20.17
CA LYS A 13 -4.87 36.71 19.59
C LYS A 13 -4.15 38.03 19.85
N GLU A 14 -3.63 38.25 21.05
CA GLU A 14 -2.85 39.43 21.41
C GLU A 14 -1.56 39.54 20.59
N ILE A 15 -0.82 38.45 20.44
CA ILE A 15 0.40 38.43 19.61
C ILE A 15 0.06 38.72 18.14
N TRP A 16 -1.03 38.13 17.64
CA TRP A 16 -1.43 38.32 16.25
C TRP A 16 -1.86 39.77 15.98
N LEU A 17 -2.68 40.35 16.87
CA LEU A 17 -3.10 41.76 16.78
C LEU A 17 -1.91 42.72 16.86
N GLU A 18 -0.99 42.50 17.80
CA GLU A 18 0.20 43.35 17.93
C GLU A 18 1.13 43.22 16.70
N SER A 19 1.30 42.01 16.17
CA SER A 19 2.08 41.79 14.95
C SER A 19 1.43 42.41 13.70
N LEU A 20 0.09 42.47 13.67
CA LEU A 20 -0.66 43.10 12.58
C LEU A 20 -0.48 44.62 12.63
N HIS A 21 -0.60 45.23 13.81
CA HIS A 21 -0.37 46.66 14.02
C HIS A 21 1.05 47.06 13.60
N ARG A 22 2.09 46.34 14.07
CA ARG A 22 3.48 46.63 13.68
C ARG A 22 3.74 46.47 12.18
N PHE A 23 3.01 45.58 11.52
CA PHE A 23 3.11 45.40 10.07
C PHE A 23 2.39 46.50 9.28
N GLU A 24 1.27 47.01 9.80
CA GLU A 24 0.59 48.17 9.23
C GLU A 24 1.44 49.43 9.35
N ASP A 25 2.04 49.66 10.53
CA ASP A 25 2.97 50.79 10.75
C ASP A 25 4.17 50.73 9.79
N TRP A 26 4.80 49.56 9.64
CA TRP A 26 5.87 49.34 8.68
C TRP A 26 5.44 49.59 7.22
N ARG A 27 4.22 49.19 6.84
CA ARG A 27 3.70 49.44 5.48
C ARG A 27 3.50 50.93 5.22
N VAL A 28 3.03 51.68 6.21
CA VAL A 28 2.85 53.12 6.11
C VAL A 28 4.20 53.83 5.94
N GLU A 29 5.21 53.44 6.72
CA GLU A 29 6.58 53.98 6.58
C GLU A 29 7.20 53.71 5.20
N GLN A 30 7.00 52.51 4.65
CA GLN A 30 7.49 52.18 3.31
C GLN A 30 6.80 53.00 2.21
N PHE A 31 5.49 53.23 2.35
CA PHE A 31 4.73 54.03 1.38
C PHE A 31 5.19 55.49 1.39
N ILE A 32 5.47 56.03 2.58
CA ILE A 32 6.06 57.37 2.74
C ILE A 32 7.43 57.42 2.05
N HIS A 33 8.33 56.46 2.31
CA HIS A 33 9.67 56.45 1.74
C HIS A 33 9.69 56.36 0.20
N LEU A 34 8.77 55.58 -0.38
CA LEU A 34 8.58 55.46 -1.83
C LEU A 34 8.02 56.75 -2.45
N SER A 35 7.08 57.41 -1.77
CA SER A 35 6.52 58.69 -2.22
C SER A 35 7.57 59.81 -2.22
N THR A 36 8.46 59.84 -1.23
CA THR A 36 9.56 60.81 -1.15
C THR A 36 10.60 60.59 -2.25
N HIS A 37 10.92 59.34 -2.57
CA HIS A 37 11.81 59.02 -3.69
C HIS A 37 11.22 59.39 -5.05
N ARG A 38 9.90 59.22 -5.24
CA ARG A 38 9.21 59.62 -6.48
C ARG A 38 9.20 61.13 -6.66
N SER A 39 8.85 61.89 -5.63
CA SER A 39 8.86 63.36 -5.64
C SER A 39 10.26 63.94 -5.87
N ARG A 40 11.31 63.29 -5.34
CA ARG A 40 12.71 63.67 -5.56
C ARG A 40 13.23 63.33 -6.96
N ARG A 41 12.62 62.34 -7.62
CA ARG A 41 12.95 61.96 -9.00
C ARG A 41 12.23 62.86 -10.00
N GLU A 42 10.97 63.19 -9.73
CA GLU A 42 10.17 64.12 -10.53
C GLU A 42 10.74 65.56 -10.49
N SER A 43 11.20 66.03 -9.33
CA SER A 43 11.89 67.32 -9.21
C SER A 43 13.26 67.34 -9.91
N ARG A 44 14.01 66.22 -9.90
CA ARG A 44 15.28 66.10 -10.63
C ARG A 44 15.09 66.05 -12.16
N THR A 45 14.04 65.39 -12.64
CA THR A 45 13.68 65.39 -14.07
C THR A 45 13.11 66.72 -14.53
N GLN A 46 12.42 67.49 -13.69
CA GLN A 46 12.00 68.85 -14.05
C GLN A 46 13.19 69.80 -14.15
N SER A 47 14.20 69.67 -13.28
CA SER A 47 15.44 70.45 -13.39
C SER A 47 16.30 70.06 -14.61
N GLU A 48 16.32 68.79 -15.02
CA GLU A 48 17.04 68.36 -16.24
C GLU A 48 16.31 68.72 -17.55
N VAL A 49 14.99 68.90 -17.53
CA VAL A 49 14.20 69.30 -18.73
C VAL A 49 14.25 70.82 -18.99
N GLU A 50 14.64 71.63 -18.00
CA GLU A 50 14.74 73.09 -18.14
C GLU A 50 16.09 73.56 -18.73
N GLU A 51 17.13 72.71 -18.74
CA GLU A 51 18.46 73.03 -19.30
C GLU A 51 18.66 72.62 -20.78
N LEU A 52 17.73 71.87 -21.37
CA LEU A 52 17.87 71.32 -22.74
C LEU A 52 16.57 71.49 -23.55
N ASN A 53 16.23 72.72 -23.95
CA ASN A 53 15.40 72.96 -25.14
C ASN A 53 15.40 74.43 -25.61
N VAL A 54 16.22 74.74 -26.61
CA VAL A 54 16.04 75.88 -27.53
C VAL A 54 15.82 75.34 -28.95
N THR A 55 14.52 75.23 -29.30
CA THR A 55 13.87 75.31 -30.63
C THR A 55 14.18 74.32 -31.77
N PRO A 56 13.22 74.09 -32.69
CA PRO A 56 12.86 72.74 -33.16
C PRO A 56 12.89 72.56 -34.69
N SER A 57 12.73 71.33 -35.18
CA SER A 57 11.83 71.00 -36.30
C SER A 57 11.92 69.53 -36.77
N ILE A 58 10.80 69.08 -37.34
CA ILE A 58 10.54 67.93 -38.24
C ILE A 58 10.04 66.61 -37.60
N GLN A 59 8.92 66.14 -38.19
CA GLN A 59 8.14 64.90 -38.05
C GLN A 59 9.04 63.63 -38.18
N SER A 60 8.76 62.41 -37.72
CA SER A 60 7.54 61.59 -37.80
C SER A 60 7.68 60.28 -36.99
N GLU A 61 6.53 59.66 -36.69
CA GLU A 61 6.26 58.21 -36.59
C GLU A 61 6.65 57.38 -35.33
N ALA A 62 5.58 56.80 -34.76
CA ALA A 62 5.41 55.46 -34.19
C ALA A 62 6.33 54.97 -33.05
N GLU A 63 5.75 54.74 -31.86
CA GLU A 63 5.39 53.40 -31.37
C GLU A 63 4.66 53.49 -30.02
N SER A 64 3.46 52.92 -29.98
CA SER A 64 2.63 52.75 -28.80
C SER A 64 2.65 51.27 -28.44
N GLY A 65 3.17 50.93 -27.27
CA GLY A 65 3.01 49.61 -26.67
C GLY A 65 4.26 49.15 -25.93
N ASP A 66 4.34 49.45 -24.62
CA ASP A 66 4.97 48.53 -23.64
C ASP A 66 4.92 48.97 -22.16
N ASN A 67 4.25 50.08 -21.81
CA ASN A 67 4.32 50.60 -20.43
C ASN A 67 3.38 49.92 -19.41
N ASP A 68 2.38 49.14 -19.82
CA ASP A 68 1.43 48.50 -18.89
C ASP A 68 1.85 47.10 -18.41
N ALA A 69 2.80 46.44 -19.08
CA ALA A 69 3.29 45.11 -18.69
C ALA A 69 4.32 45.15 -17.54
N SER A 70 5.04 46.27 -17.38
CA SER A 70 6.04 46.45 -16.32
C SER A 70 5.44 46.87 -14.98
N ALA A 71 4.25 47.49 -14.97
CA ALA A 71 3.56 47.88 -13.74
C ALA A 71 2.92 46.70 -12.98
N GLN A 72 2.51 45.64 -13.68
CA GLN A 72 1.88 44.46 -13.07
C GLN A 72 2.90 43.42 -12.56
N SER A 73 4.10 43.35 -13.15
CA SER A 73 5.15 42.41 -12.71
C SER A 73 5.91 42.87 -11.45
N VAL A 74 5.99 44.18 -11.18
CA VAL A 74 6.65 44.74 -9.99
C VAL A 74 5.79 44.60 -8.72
N ALA A 75 4.46 44.54 -8.84
CA ALA A 75 3.56 44.30 -7.70
C ALA A 75 3.64 42.85 -7.16
N GLY A 76 3.85 41.86 -8.05
CA GLY A 76 3.93 40.45 -7.69
C GLY A 76 5.23 40.06 -6.97
N LEU A 77 6.35 40.74 -7.27
CA LEU A 77 7.65 40.47 -6.65
C LEU A 77 7.78 41.08 -5.24
N ASN A 78 7.09 42.18 -4.95
CA ASN A 78 7.08 42.84 -3.65
C ASN A 78 6.28 42.10 -2.57
N LEU A 79 5.24 41.34 -2.96
CA LEU A 79 4.40 40.62 -2.00
C LEU A 79 5.21 39.57 -1.23
N THR A 80 6.08 38.82 -1.92
CA THR A 80 6.92 37.78 -1.31
C THR A 80 7.91 38.38 -0.29
N GLN A 81 8.42 39.58 -0.56
CA GLN A 81 9.33 40.30 0.34
C GLN A 81 8.58 40.88 1.55
N GLN A 82 7.38 41.44 1.34
CA GLN A 82 6.48 41.87 2.41
C GLN A 82 6.09 40.70 3.34
N TRP A 83 5.81 39.53 2.77
CA TRP A 83 5.54 38.31 3.55
C TRP A 83 6.76 37.85 4.35
N ARG A 84 7.97 37.85 3.76
CA ARG A 84 9.21 37.51 4.50
C ARG A 84 9.46 38.46 5.68
N GLN A 85 9.20 39.75 5.51
CA GLN A 85 9.33 40.74 6.58
C GLN A 85 8.24 40.59 7.65
N PHE A 86 6.99 40.32 7.26
CA PHE A 86 5.93 39.95 8.19
C PHE A 86 6.29 38.72 9.02
N TYR A 87 6.83 37.67 8.38
CA TYR A 87 7.32 36.49 9.09
C TYR A 87 8.51 36.82 10.02
N GLY A 88 9.36 37.78 9.67
CA GLY A 88 10.43 38.30 10.53
C GLY A 88 9.88 38.99 11.79
N ILE A 89 8.93 39.92 11.62
CA ILE A 89 8.29 40.67 12.71
C ILE A 89 7.49 39.75 13.63
N VAL A 90 6.77 38.76 13.06
CA VAL A 90 6.06 37.72 13.83
C VAL A 90 7.07 36.86 14.59
N ARG A 91 8.21 36.52 14.00
CA ARG A 91 9.25 35.73 14.67
C ARG A 91 9.89 36.49 15.84
N GLU A 92 10.11 37.78 15.69
CA GLU A 92 10.69 38.65 16.72
C GLU A 92 9.72 38.90 17.89
N SER A 93 8.46 39.22 17.58
CA SER A 93 7.39 39.37 18.60
C SER A 93 7.08 38.07 19.35
N ILE A 94 7.18 36.93 18.66
CA ILE A 94 7.13 35.62 19.32
C ILE A 94 8.36 35.47 20.22
N ALA A 95 9.59 35.71 19.75
CA ALA A 95 10.80 35.53 20.55
C ALA A 95 10.77 36.33 21.88
N ASP A 96 10.33 37.59 21.84
CA ASP A 96 10.28 38.48 23.02
C ASP A 96 9.26 38.03 24.08
N LYS A 97 8.06 37.59 23.68
CA LYS A 97 7.01 37.10 24.62
C LYS A 97 7.10 35.60 24.92
N SER A 98 7.87 34.85 24.13
CA SER A 98 8.02 33.40 24.20
C SER A 98 8.97 32.98 25.33
N LEU A 99 10.07 33.70 25.59
CA LEU A 99 11.07 33.23 26.56
C LEU A 99 10.54 33.15 28.01
N SER A 100 9.70 34.10 28.45
CA SER A 100 9.10 34.08 29.79
C SER A 100 7.97 33.05 29.90
N ASN A 101 7.11 32.94 28.89
CA ASN A 101 5.99 32.00 28.88
C ASN A 101 6.42 30.56 28.58
N ILE A 102 7.44 30.33 27.75
CA ILE A 102 8.01 29.00 27.48
C ILE A 102 8.54 28.38 28.78
N ARG A 103 9.19 29.15 29.66
CA ARG A 103 9.67 28.61 30.95
C ARG A 103 8.52 28.09 31.82
N HIS A 104 7.38 28.80 31.85
CA HIS A 104 6.17 28.37 32.55
C HIS A 104 5.42 27.22 31.86
N VAL A 105 5.42 27.18 30.52
CA VAL A 105 4.81 26.10 29.74
C VAL A 105 5.64 24.81 29.81
N LEU A 106 6.98 24.90 29.74
CA LEU A 106 7.90 23.78 29.92
C LEU A 106 7.76 23.17 31.32
N SER A 107 7.66 24.00 32.36
CA SER A 107 7.35 23.53 33.72
C SER A 107 6.04 22.72 33.78
N ARG A 108 5.00 23.13 33.04
CA ARG A 108 3.73 22.38 32.97
C ARG A 108 3.82 21.11 32.15
N VAL A 109 4.64 21.08 31.10
CA VAL A 109 4.92 19.85 30.33
C VAL A 109 5.70 18.85 31.18
N ASP A 110 6.63 19.32 32.02
CA ASP A 110 7.40 18.47 32.91
C ASP A 110 6.53 17.90 34.05
N ILE A 111 5.57 18.68 34.57
CA ILE A 111 4.53 18.15 35.46
C ILE A 111 3.75 17.02 34.75
N GLY A 112 3.29 17.25 33.52
CA GLY A 112 2.58 16.23 32.74
C GLY A 112 3.42 14.97 32.44
N ARG A 113 4.72 15.13 32.17
CA ARG A 113 5.67 14.02 32.01
C ARG A 113 5.89 13.26 33.32
N SER A 114 6.02 13.97 34.44
CA SER A 114 6.16 13.36 35.76
C SER A 114 4.92 12.57 36.15
N ASP A 115 3.73 13.09 35.82
CA ASP A 115 2.45 12.42 36.06
C ASP A 115 2.28 11.19 35.16
N ALA A 116 2.70 11.28 33.89
CA ALA A 116 2.72 10.15 32.98
C ALA A 116 3.67 9.04 33.47
N ARG A 117 4.87 9.41 33.94
CA ARG A 117 5.83 8.47 34.55
C ARG A 117 5.25 7.82 35.81
N ARG A 118 4.61 8.59 36.69
CA ARG A 118 3.94 8.07 37.90
C ARG A 118 2.82 7.09 37.55
N LYS A 119 1.98 7.42 36.57
CA LYS A 119 0.92 6.53 36.09
C LYS A 119 1.47 5.24 35.46
N LEU A 120 2.53 5.35 34.67
CA LEU A 120 3.23 4.20 34.09
C LEU A 120 3.83 3.30 35.18
N ALA A 121 4.49 3.89 36.18
CA ALA A 121 5.04 3.15 37.31
C ALA A 121 3.94 2.41 38.10
N ARG A 122 2.77 3.02 38.31
CA ARG A 122 1.62 2.35 38.94
C ARG A 122 1.07 1.19 38.12
N LEU A 123 0.97 1.34 36.79
CA LEU A 123 0.56 0.24 35.91
C LEU A 123 1.58 -0.90 35.89
N GLN A 124 2.86 -0.54 35.90
CA GLN A 124 3.94 -1.50 35.96
C GLN A 124 3.92 -2.25 37.30
N LYS A 125 3.73 -1.55 38.41
CA LYS A 125 3.54 -2.15 39.73
C LYS A 125 2.32 -3.06 39.78
N LEU A 126 1.17 -2.64 39.22
CA LEU A 126 -0.02 -3.49 39.13
C LEU A 126 0.29 -4.79 38.38
N ARG A 127 0.94 -4.69 37.22
CA ARG A 127 1.33 -5.85 36.41
C ARG A 127 2.28 -6.78 37.18
N GLU A 128 3.27 -6.21 37.85
CA GLU A 128 4.25 -6.97 38.63
C GLU A 128 3.57 -7.68 39.80
N MET A 129 2.69 -7.01 40.56
CA MET A 129 1.95 -7.62 41.67
C MET A 129 1.02 -8.75 41.22
N THR A 130 0.28 -8.56 40.12
CA THR A 130 -0.55 -9.62 39.54
C THR A 130 0.29 -10.77 38.99
N ALA A 131 1.47 -10.48 38.45
CA ALA A 131 2.39 -11.51 37.97
C ALA A 131 2.99 -12.29 39.14
N THR A 132 3.43 -11.64 40.22
CA THR A 132 3.90 -12.30 41.43
C THR A 132 2.83 -13.22 42.00
N GLY A 133 1.59 -12.75 42.14
CA GLY A 133 0.48 -13.58 42.59
C GLY A 133 0.26 -14.80 41.69
N LEU A 134 0.30 -14.61 40.36
CA LEU A 134 0.21 -15.72 39.41
C LEU A 134 1.38 -16.71 39.56
N GLY A 135 2.61 -16.22 39.77
CA GLY A 135 3.78 -17.07 39.99
C GLY A 135 3.68 -17.88 41.28
N VAL A 136 3.27 -17.25 42.39
CA VAL A 136 3.01 -17.95 43.66
C VAL A 136 1.94 -19.02 43.48
N LEU A 137 0.85 -18.73 42.76
CA LEU A 137 -0.18 -19.75 42.48
C LEU A 137 0.36 -20.90 41.64
N LEU A 138 1.21 -20.64 40.65
CA LEU A 138 1.75 -21.68 39.77
C LEU A 138 2.77 -22.58 40.47
N ASP A 139 3.60 -22.01 41.35
CA ASP A 139 4.67 -22.76 42.00
C ASP A 139 4.20 -23.43 43.30
N GLU A 140 3.28 -22.81 44.07
CA GLU A 140 2.82 -23.30 45.38
C GLU A 140 1.36 -23.77 45.40
N GLY A 141 0.48 -23.17 44.58
CA GLY A 141 -0.97 -23.40 44.65
C GLY A 141 -1.52 -24.41 43.65
N LEU A 142 -0.86 -24.61 42.51
CA LEU A 142 -1.35 -25.42 41.39
C LEU A 142 -0.46 -26.62 41.09
N ASP A 143 0.47 -26.95 41.99
CA ASP A 143 1.28 -28.16 41.90
C ASP A 143 0.45 -29.39 42.27
N LEU A 144 -0.54 -29.70 41.43
CA LEU A 144 -1.28 -30.95 41.43
C LEU A 144 -0.35 -32.04 40.89
N ARG A 145 0.71 -32.38 41.64
CA ARG A 145 1.67 -33.43 41.29
C ARG A 145 0.89 -34.72 41.03
N THR A 146 0.72 -35.07 39.76
CA THR A 146 0.50 -36.47 39.41
C THR A 146 1.76 -37.21 39.86
N PRO A 147 1.64 -38.20 40.77
CA PRO A 147 2.82 -38.94 41.20
C PRO A 147 3.46 -39.59 39.98
N ASP A 148 4.78 -39.56 39.94
CA ASP A 148 5.57 -40.39 39.04
C ASP A 148 5.04 -41.82 39.16
N GLN A 149 4.80 -42.51 38.04
CA GLN A 149 3.99 -43.75 37.95
C GLN A 149 4.57 -44.99 38.68
N GLY A 150 5.45 -44.81 39.67
CA GLY A 150 6.22 -45.88 40.31
C GLY A 150 6.11 -46.02 41.84
N GLU A 151 5.49 -45.09 42.59
CA GLU A 151 5.37 -45.21 44.05
C GLU A 151 3.94 -45.50 44.51
N VAL A 152 3.70 -46.72 44.99
CA VAL A 152 2.46 -47.10 45.69
C VAL A 152 2.45 -46.41 47.07
N ARG A 153 1.90 -45.20 47.14
CA ARG A 153 1.56 -44.53 48.41
C ARG A 153 0.16 -44.98 48.86
N GLN A 154 -0.02 -45.13 50.17
CA GLN A 154 -1.32 -45.41 50.80
C GLN A 154 -2.36 -44.36 50.37
N GLU A 155 -3.55 -44.78 49.93
CA GLU A 155 -4.61 -43.90 49.40
C GLU A 155 -5.04 -42.80 50.40
N ASP A 156 -5.01 -43.09 51.70
CA ASP A 156 -5.39 -42.13 52.75
C ASP A 156 -4.36 -40.99 52.91
N ALA A 157 -3.07 -41.32 52.87
CA ALA A 157 -1.99 -40.33 52.94
C ALA A 157 -1.97 -39.44 51.69
N TYR A 158 -2.31 -40.02 50.52
CA TYR A 158 -2.49 -39.28 49.28
C TYR A 158 -3.67 -38.29 49.40
N ASN A 159 -4.85 -38.75 49.82
CA ASN A 159 -6.02 -37.87 49.95
C ASN A 159 -5.80 -36.72 50.95
N GLU A 160 -5.00 -36.95 51.99
CA GLU A 160 -4.62 -35.91 52.97
C GLU A 160 -3.62 -34.90 52.40
N GLU A 161 -2.60 -35.34 51.66
CA GLU A 161 -1.65 -34.45 50.98
C GLU A 161 -2.37 -33.54 49.97
N TRP A 162 -3.27 -34.11 49.17
CA TRP A 162 -4.06 -33.36 48.18
C TRP A 162 -5.04 -32.40 48.82
N ARG A 163 -5.63 -32.77 49.95
CA ARG A 163 -6.53 -31.89 50.71
C ARG A 163 -5.79 -30.66 51.22
N VAL A 164 -4.60 -30.83 51.79
CA VAL A 164 -3.77 -29.72 52.28
C VAL A 164 -3.33 -28.79 51.15
N VAL A 165 -2.93 -29.35 50.01
CA VAL A 165 -2.57 -28.57 48.81
C VAL A 165 -3.78 -27.77 48.30
N LEU A 166 -4.96 -28.39 48.24
CA LEU A 166 -6.18 -27.73 47.79
C LEU A 166 -6.60 -26.60 48.75
N GLU A 167 -6.61 -26.84 50.06
CA GLU A 167 -6.91 -25.82 51.08
C GLU A 167 -5.96 -24.62 50.96
N ARG A 168 -4.65 -24.89 50.84
CA ARG A 168 -3.62 -23.86 50.61
C ARG A 168 -3.84 -23.09 49.31
N SER A 169 -4.19 -23.78 48.22
CA SER A 169 -4.46 -23.15 46.92
C SER A 169 -5.65 -22.19 46.96
N VAL A 170 -6.72 -22.55 47.67
CA VAL A 170 -7.93 -21.73 47.79
C VAL A 170 -7.67 -20.50 48.65
N ALA A 171 -6.96 -20.67 49.77
CA ALA A 171 -6.51 -19.55 50.60
C ALA A 171 -5.57 -18.60 49.83
N LEU A 172 -4.65 -19.16 49.03
CA LEU A 172 -3.77 -18.37 48.15
C LEU A 172 -4.57 -17.58 47.10
N MET A 173 -5.54 -18.21 46.44
CA MET A 173 -6.37 -17.52 45.43
C MET A 173 -7.12 -16.32 46.03
N ASP A 174 -7.73 -16.51 47.19
CA ASP A 174 -8.50 -15.46 47.88
C ASP A 174 -7.60 -14.29 48.33
N SER A 175 -6.48 -14.60 49.01
CA SER A 175 -5.52 -13.60 49.48
C SER A 175 -4.86 -12.83 48.32
N ILE A 176 -4.60 -13.47 47.17
CA ILE A 176 -4.01 -12.84 45.99
C ILE A 176 -5.01 -11.93 45.27
N LEU A 177 -6.28 -12.33 45.17
CA LEU A 177 -7.34 -11.51 44.58
C LEU A 177 -7.54 -10.22 45.39
N PHE A 178 -7.51 -10.29 46.72
CA PHE A 178 -7.61 -9.10 47.55
C PHE A 178 -6.31 -8.27 47.57
N GLY A 179 -5.16 -8.93 47.72
CA GLY A 179 -3.87 -8.27 47.89
C GLY A 179 -3.34 -7.57 46.63
N SER A 180 -3.57 -8.14 45.44
CA SER A 180 -3.05 -7.59 44.17
C SER A 180 -3.64 -6.23 43.76
N LEU A 181 -4.78 -5.84 44.34
CA LEU A 181 -5.40 -4.53 44.13
C LEU A 181 -4.79 -3.43 45.03
N THR A 182 -4.05 -3.80 46.08
CA THR A 182 -3.42 -2.86 47.01
C THR A 182 -2.03 -2.44 46.54
N LEU A 183 -1.97 -1.42 45.68
CA LEU A 183 -0.75 -0.89 45.06
C LEU A 183 0.28 -0.23 46.03
N GLU A 184 0.02 -0.24 47.33
CA GLU A 184 0.81 0.51 48.32
C GLU A 184 2.05 -0.26 48.80
N HIS A 185 1.92 -1.58 49.03
CA HIS A 185 2.97 -2.43 49.60
C HIS A 185 4.15 -2.67 48.66
N ASN A 186 5.35 -2.86 49.23
CA ASN A 186 6.49 -3.35 48.47
C ASN A 186 6.27 -4.80 48.03
N MET A 187 7.01 -5.26 47.03
CA MET A 187 6.84 -6.59 46.46
C MET A 187 7.12 -7.72 47.46
N LYS A 188 8.20 -7.60 48.25
CA LYS A 188 8.51 -8.57 49.32
C LYS A 188 7.47 -8.55 50.43
N GLU A 189 7.02 -7.37 50.83
CA GLU A 189 5.96 -7.21 51.83
C GLU A 189 4.64 -7.83 51.37
N PHE A 190 4.37 -7.82 50.06
CA PHE A 190 3.21 -8.48 49.47
C PHE A 190 3.34 -10.00 49.53
N GLU A 191 4.48 -10.55 49.15
CA GLU A 191 4.77 -11.99 49.29
C GLU A 191 4.59 -12.43 50.76
N ASP A 192 5.23 -11.74 51.69
CA ASP A 192 5.11 -12.01 53.14
C ASP A 192 3.67 -11.86 53.64
N LYS A 193 2.87 -10.97 53.05
CA LYS A 193 1.46 -10.79 53.42
C LYS A 193 0.58 -11.90 52.86
N ILE A 194 0.88 -12.41 51.66
CA ILE A 194 0.20 -13.58 51.10
C ILE A 194 0.49 -14.80 51.97
N PHE A 195 1.75 -15.09 52.25
CA PHE A 195 2.13 -16.26 53.05
C PHE A 195 1.59 -16.19 54.48
N ARG A 196 1.68 -15.02 55.15
CA ARG A 196 1.05 -14.82 56.46
C ARG A 196 -0.47 -14.93 56.41
N GLY A 197 -1.10 -14.45 55.34
CA GLY A 197 -2.55 -14.57 55.16
C GLY A 197 -3.00 -16.04 55.04
N VAL A 198 -2.19 -16.88 54.41
CA VAL A 198 -2.43 -18.32 54.28
C VAL A 198 -2.15 -19.07 55.58
N GLU A 199 -1.10 -18.71 56.31
CA GLU A 199 -0.77 -19.32 57.62
C GLU A 199 -1.77 -18.95 58.72
N GLN A 200 -2.37 -17.76 58.64
CA GLN A 200 -3.34 -17.25 59.61
C GLN A 200 -4.79 -17.58 59.21
N ASP A 201 -5.02 -18.29 58.10
CA ASP A 201 -6.36 -18.59 57.65
C ASP A 201 -7.02 -19.55 58.67
N PRO A 202 -8.11 -19.11 59.33
CA PRO A 202 -8.72 -19.85 60.44
C PRO A 202 -9.28 -21.21 59.99
N GLU A 203 -9.50 -21.41 58.68
CA GLU A 203 -9.92 -22.68 58.08
C GLU A 203 -8.77 -23.68 57.87
N LEU A 204 -7.52 -23.22 57.72
CA LEU A 204 -6.31 -24.07 57.69
C LEU A 204 -5.85 -24.44 59.11
N SER A 205 -5.99 -23.52 60.06
CA SER A 205 -5.53 -23.69 61.45
C SER A 205 -6.48 -24.51 62.33
N ILE A 206 -7.59 -25.04 61.80
CA ILE A 206 -8.43 -25.97 62.55
C ILE A 206 -7.68 -27.32 62.63
N HIS A 207 -6.80 -27.43 63.62
CA HIS A 207 -6.40 -28.71 64.17
C HIS A 207 -7.68 -29.33 64.78
N ILE A 208 -8.23 -30.35 64.13
CA ILE A 208 -9.53 -30.90 64.54
C ILE A 208 -9.33 -32.20 65.32
N ASP A 209 -9.70 -32.15 66.60
CA ASP A 209 -9.95 -33.30 67.47
C ASP A 209 -11.36 -33.93 67.25
N ASN A 210 -12.19 -33.40 66.33
CA ASN A 210 -13.60 -33.80 66.12
C ASN A 210 -13.96 -34.29 64.69
N ALA A 211 -14.26 -35.59 64.54
CA ALA A 211 -14.58 -36.23 63.25
C ALA A 211 -15.78 -35.67 62.46
N ALA A 212 -16.72 -34.98 63.12
CA ALA A 212 -17.94 -34.44 62.48
C ALA A 212 -17.66 -33.22 61.58
N GLU A 213 -16.69 -32.39 61.93
CA GLU A 213 -16.33 -31.19 61.15
C GLU A 213 -15.45 -31.54 59.94
N ALA A 214 -14.68 -32.63 60.02
CA ALA A 214 -13.88 -33.15 58.90
C ALA A 214 -14.74 -33.49 57.66
N ALA A 215 -15.96 -33.98 57.86
CA ALA A 215 -16.89 -34.31 56.78
C ALA A 215 -17.50 -33.08 56.07
N ALA A 216 -17.54 -31.92 56.74
CA ALA A 216 -18.11 -30.67 56.19
C ALA A 216 -17.09 -29.82 55.42
N ARG A 217 -15.77 -30.06 55.59
CA ARG A 217 -14.70 -29.28 54.96
C ARG A 217 -14.78 -29.19 53.43
N PRO A 218 -15.03 -30.28 52.67
CA PRO A 218 -15.08 -30.18 51.21
C PRO A 218 -16.21 -29.26 50.73
N ALA A 219 -17.34 -29.23 51.44
CA ALA A 219 -18.46 -28.36 51.11
C ALA A 219 -18.14 -26.88 51.37
N ILE A 220 -17.36 -26.58 52.42
CA ILE A 220 -16.90 -25.22 52.74
C ILE A 220 -15.91 -24.73 51.67
N ILE A 221 -14.92 -25.55 51.33
CA ILE A 221 -13.92 -25.24 50.29
C ILE A 221 -14.61 -25.06 48.93
N ALA A 222 -15.55 -25.94 48.58
CA ALA A 222 -16.31 -25.83 47.35
C ALA A 222 -17.15 -24.54 47.30
N ARG A 223 -17.78 -24.16 48.41
CA ARG A 223 -18.52 -22.88 48.51
C ARG A 223 -17.59 -21.68 48.39
N ARG A 224 -16.39 -21.73 48.97
CA ARG A 224 -15.38 -20.68 48.85
C ARG A 224 -14.88 -20.55 47.41
N LEU A 225 -14.61 -21.67 46.75
CA LEU A 225 -14.26 -21.72 45.33
C LEU A 225 -15.37 -21.15 44.44
N LEU A 226 -16.63 -21.50 44.70
CA LEU A 226 -17.77 -20.93 43.99
C LEU A 226 -17.88 -19.42 44.20
N ASN A 227 -17.70 -18.92 45.43
CA ASN A 227 -17.69 -17.49 45.70
C ASN A 227 -16.52 -16.76 44.99
N ILE A 228 -15.34 -17.39 44.92
CA ILE A 228 -14.19 -16.86 44.18
C ILE A 228 -14.51 -16.79 42.68
N LEU A 229 -15.16 -17.82 42.14
CA LEU A 229 -15.52 -17.91 40.72
C LEU A 229 -16.61 -16.90 40.35
N ASP A 230 -17.68 -16.81 41.14
CA ASP A 230 -18.88 -16.00 40.85
C ASP A 230 -18.67 -14.51 41.16
N GLU A 231 -18.00 -14.18 42.27
CA GLU A 231 -17.85 -12.79 42.72
C GLU A 231 -16.41 -12.30 42.71
N GLY A 232 -15.46 -13.14 43.13
CA GLY A 232 -14.04 -12.75 43.32
C GLY A 232 -13.35 -12.34 42.01
N ILE A 233 -13.35 -13.23 41.02
CA ILE A 233 -12.67 -13.01 39.73
C ILE A 233 -13.34 -11.88 38.92
N PRO A 234 -14.68 -11.83 38.74
CA PRO A 234 -15.31 -10.75 37.99
C PRO A 234 -15.08 -9.38 38.64
N ARG A 235 -15.16 -9.29 39.97
CA ARG A 235 -14.91 -8.05 40.70
C ARG A 235 -13.45 -7.59 40.57
N HIS A 236 -12.51 -8.52 40.61
CA HIS A 236 -11.09 -8.24 40.36
C HIS A 236 -10.87 -7.72 38.94
N ALA A 237 -11.46 -8.36 37.93
CA ALA A 237 -11.34 -7.95 36.53
C ALA A 237 -11.88 -6.53 36.30
N VAL A 238 -13.06 -6.21 36.86
CA VAL A 238 -13.65 -4.86 36.78
C VAL A 238 -12.75 -3.84 37.49
N SER A 239 -12.29 -4.13 38.71
CA SER A 239 -11.43 -3.23 39.50
C SER A 239 -10.07 -2.98 38.84
N ALA A 240 -9.43 -4.03 38.33
CA ALA A 240 -8.19 -3.95 37.58
C ALA A 240 -8.37 -3.14 36.29
N SER A 241 -9.49 -3.32 35.57
CA SER A 241 -9.79 -2.55 34.35
C SER A 241 -10.01 -1.06 34.64
N MET A 242 -10.67 -0.72 35.76
CA MET A 242 -10.88 0.67 36.19
C MET A 242 -9.55 1.34 36.55
N LEU A 243 -8.69 0.64 37.29
CA LEU A 243 -7.36 1.12 37.65
C LEU A 243 -6.45 1.27 36.42
N ALA A 244 -6.54 0.31 35.49
CA ALA A 244 -5.85 0.36 34.20
C ALA A 244 -6.34 1.53 33.33
N ARG A 245 -7.64 1.84 33.34
CA ARG A 245 -8.23 2.97 32.60
C ARG A 245 -7.84 4.31 33.22
N LYS A 246 -7.81 4.41 34.55
CA LYS A 246 -7.42 5.63 35.29
C LYS A 246 -5.95 6.01 35.07
N ASN A 247 -5.07 5.01 35.06
CA ASN A 247 -3.63 5.19 34.85
C ASN A 247 -3.21 5.01 33.38
N GLY A 248 -4.14 4.63 32.50
CA GLY A 248 -3.90 4.30 31.10
C GLY A 248 -3.70 5.50 30.19
N ARG A 249 -3.85 5.26 28.88
CA ARG A 249 -3.64 6.29 27.86
C ARG A 249 -4.66 7.42 28.00
N PRO A 250 -4.25 8.70 27.88
CA PRO A 250 -5.17 9.81 27.89
C PRO A 250 -6.19 9.70 26.74
N SER A 251 -7.37 10.28 26.91
CA SER A 251 -8.47 10.20 25.93
C SER A 251 -8.04 10.74 24.56
N ARG A 252 -8.72 10.28 23.50
CA ARG A 252 -8.43 10.72 22.12
C ARG A 252 -8.51 12.25 21.98
N LEU A 253 -9.43 12.89 22.71
CA LEU A 253 -9.54 14.35 22.75
C LEU A 253 -8.26 15.02 23.25
N VAL A 254 -7.68 14.52 24.35
CA VAL A 254 -6.40 15.02 24.90
C VAL A 254 -5.21 14.69 24.00
N ARG A 255 -5.29 13.67 23.14
CA ARG A 255 -4.22 13.33 22.20
C ARG A 255 -4.27 14.14 20.91
N TYR A 256 -5.46 14.43 20.42
CA TYR A 256 -5.69 15.07 19.12
C TYR A 256 -6.06 16.55 19.24
N TRP A 257 -6.07 17.15 20.43
CA TRP A 257 -6.42 18.57 20.56
C TRP A 257 -5.49 19.50 19.77
N ILE A 258 -4.16 19.26 19.75
CA ILE A 258 -3.23 20.08 18.96
C ILE A 258 -3.48 19.90 17.45
N PRO A 259 -3.51 18.67 16.89
CA PRO A 259 -3.90 18.50 15.50
C PRO A 259 -5.29 19.03 15.17
N ALA A 260 -6.26 18.92 16.08
CA ALA A 260 -7.62 19.40 15.87
C ALA A 260 -7.70 20.93 15.87
N ILE A 261 -6.98 21.61 16.76
CA ILE A 261 -6.88 23.08 16.74
C ILE A 261 -6.08 23.53 15.51
N ALA A 262 -4.97 22.87 15.18
CA ALA A 262 -4.22 23.17 13.96
C ALA A 262 -5.07 22.96 12.70
N LEU A 263 -5.91 21.92 12.68
CA LEU A 263 -6.85 21.64 11.60
C LEU A 263 -8.02 22.62 11.59
N LEU A 264 -8.52 23.07 12.74
CA LEU A 264 -9.56 24.10 12.82
C LEU A 264 -9.03 25.48 12.38
N LEU A 265 -7.83 25.85 12.81
CA LEU A 265 -7.16 27.08 12.40
C LEU A 265 -6.80 27.05 10.91
N SER A 266 -6.27 25.92 10.42
CA SER A 266 -6.03 25.73 8.98
C SER A 266 -7.32 25.49 8.20
N SER A 267 -8.44 25.16 8.85
CA SER A 267 -9.73 24.98 8.18
C SER A 267 -10.17 26.26 7.50
N SER A 268 -9.88 27.44 8.07
CA SER A 268 -10.22 28.71 7.44
C SER A 268 -9.45 28.94 6.13
N THR A 269 -8.16 28.61 6.11
CA THR A 269 -7.32 28.72 4.91
C THR A 269 -7.59 27.60 3.90
N ILE A 270 -7.75 26.36 4.35
CA ILE A 270 -8.13 25.22 3.51
C ILE A 270 -9.51 25.44 2.90
N LEU A 271 -10.49 25.90 3.66
CA LEU A 271 -11.82 26.21 3.15
C LEU A 271 -11.77 27.38 2.17
N ARG A 272 -10.96 28.41 2.41
CA ARG A 272 -10.77 29.52 1.45
C ARG A 272 -10.09 29.06 0.16
N VAL A 273 -9.09 28.18 0.23
CA VAL A 273 -8.44 27.60 -0.96
C VAL A 273 -9.39 26.66 -1.69
N LEU A 274 -10.13 25.80 -0.98
CA LEU A 274 -11.09 24.87 -1.56
C LEU A 274 -12.25 25.62 -2.21
N VAL A 275 -12.94 26.47 -1.43
CA VAL A 275 -13.41 27.84 -1.75
C VAL A 275 -13.21 28.35 -3.17
N HIS A 276 -12.00 28.88 -3.35
CA HIS A 276 -11.55 29.64 -4.51
C HIS A 276 -11.16 28.72 -5.67
N ARG A 277 -10.73 27.48 -5.39
CA ARG A 277 -10.29 26.48 -6.38
C ARG A 277 -11.32 25.38 -6.65
N LYS A 278 -12.60 25.57 -6.31
CA LYS A 278 -13.66 24.59 -6.64
C LYS A 278 -13.73 24.33 -8.14
N ALA A 279 -13.65 25.42 -8.91
CA ALA A 279 -13.64 25.35 -10.36
C ALA A 279 -12.43 24.55 -10.85
N ASP A 280 -11.23 24.83 -10.34
CA ASP A 280 -10.02 24.07 -10.67
C ASP A 280 -10.14 22.58 -10.32
N ILE A 281 -10.72 22.24 -9.16
CA ILE A 281 -10.88 20.85 -8.71
C ILE A 281 -11.91 20.11 -9.58
N ILE A 282 -13.03 20.77 -9.89
CA ILE A 282 -14.06 20.21 -10.77
C ILE A 282 -13.50 20.02 -12.18
N ASN A 283 -12.73 20.99 -12.68
CA ASN A 283 -12.02 20.88 -13.96
C ASN A 283 -11.01 19.74 -13.90
N TRP A 284 -10.18 19.64 -12.88
CA TRP A 284 -9.24 18.52 -12.69
C TRP A 284 -9.93 17.15 -12.68
N ILE A 285 -11.07 17.02 -12.00
CA ILE A 285 -11.84 15.76 -11.96
C ILE A 285 -12.45 15.46 -13.33
N ARG A 286 -12.99 16.47 -14.00
CA ARG A 286 -13.53 16.35 -15.35
C ARG A 286 -12.43 15.97 -16.34
N ASP A 287 -11.30 16.64 -16.29
CA ASP A 287 -10.13 16.42 -17.15
C ASP A 287 -9.52 15.05 -16.87
N LEU A 288 -9.41 14.62 -15.61
CA LEU A 288 -9.03 13.25 -15.26
C LEU A 288 -10.03 12.23 -15.83
N GLY A 289 -11.33 12.51 -15.74
CA GLY A 289 -12.38 11.65 -16.26
C GLY A 289 -12.31 11.50 -17.79
N VAL A 290 -12.14 12.62 -18.50
CA VAL A 290 -11.96 12.65 -19.96
C VAL A 290 -10.66 11.95 -20.34
N THR A 291 -9.54 12.27 -19.69
CA THR A 291 -8.24 11.63 -19.97
C THR A 291 -8.28 10.11 -19.72
N THR A 292 -8.93 9.67 -18.64
CA THR A 292 -9.09 8.23 -18.34
C THR A 292 -9.95 7.54 -19.39
N ARG A 293 -11.04 8.20 -19.82
CA ARG A 293 -11.91 7.71 -20.89
C ARG A 293 -11.14 7.59 -22.20
N ASP A 294 -10.46 8.64 -22.61
CA ASP A 294 -9.72 8.70 -23.87
C ASP A 294 -8.56 7.71 -23.87
N PHE A 295 -7.87 7.56 -22.74
CA PHE A 295 -6.87 6.50 -22.57
C PHE A 295 -7.49 5.11 -22.74
N TRP A 296 -8.63 4.82 -22.09
CA TRP A 296 -9.27 3.51 -22.21
C TRP A 296 -9.76 3.21 -23.63
N PHE A 297 -10.42 4.17 -24.29
CA PHE A 297 -10.93 3.98 -25.64
C PHE A 297 -9.82 3.88 -26.69
N ASN A 298 -8.88 4.83 -26.70
CA ASN A 298 -7.86 4.92 -27.76
C ASN A 298 -6.71 3.92 -27.57
N TRP A 299 -6.35 3.57 -26.32
CA TRP A 299 -5.18 2.72 -26.05
C TRP A 299 -5.53 1.28 -25.65
N VAL A 300 -6.78 0.99 -25.26
CA VAL A 300 -7.20 -0.37 -24.89
C VAL A 300 -8.27 -0.88 -25.86
N VAL A 301 -9.38 -0.18 -26.03
CA VAL A 301 -10.52 -0.69 -26.81
C VAL A 301 -10.25 -0.68 -28.31
N GLU A 302 -9.78 0.44 -28.86
CA GLU A 302 -9.56 0.60 -30.29
C GLU A 302 -8.47 -0.33 -30.85
N PRO A 303 -7.32 -0.51 -30.17
CA PRO A 303 -6.31 -1.48 -30.62
C PRO A 303 -6.81 -2.93 -30.51
N ILE A 304 -7.56 -3.30 -29.47
CA ILE A 304 -8.20 -4.64 -29.37
C ILE A 304 -9.19 -4.83 -30.51
N LYS A 305 -9.98 -3.81 -30.85
CA LYS A 305 -10.93 -3.85 -31.98
C LYS A 305 -10.22 -3.96 -33.33
N LYS A 306 -9.06 -3.32 -33.51
CA LYS A 306 -8.23 -3.49 -34.71
C LYS A 306 -7.67 -4.91 -34.80
N VAL A 307 -7.04 -5.40 -33.73
CA VAL A 307 -6.48 -6.77 -33.68
C VAL A 307 -7.57 -7.82 -33.92
N ILE A 308 -8.74 -7.71 -33.27
CA ILE A 308 -9.84 -8.66 -33.49
C ILE A 308 -10.41 -8.52 -34.91
N GLY A 309 -10.42 -7.31 -35.48
CA GLY A 309 -10.87 -7.05 -36.84
C GLY A 309 -9.97 -7.70 -37.88
N THR A 310 -8.65 -7.58 -37.72
CA THR A 310 -7.63 -8.18 -38.61
C THR A 310 -7.63 -9.71 -38.50
N ILE A 311 -7.84 -10.28 -37.30
CA ILE A 311 -7.89 -11.74 -37.12
C ILE A 311 -9.23 -12.34 -37.60
N ARG A 312 -10.34 -11.60 -37.47
CA ARG A 312 -11.69 -12.10 -37.81
C ARG A 312 -12.08 -11.89 -39.28
N HIS A 313 -11.54 -10.88 -39.96
CA HIS A 313 -11.69 -10.78 -41.41
C HIS A 313 -10.75 -11.79 -42.06
N ASP A 314 -11.35 -12.92 -42.40
CA ASP A 314 -10.80 -14.07 -43.10
C ASP A 314 -9.78 -13.67 -44.18
N GLU A 315 -8.53 -14.09 -43.96
CA GLU A 315 -7.37 -13.95 -44.84
C GLU A 315 -7.61 -14.48 -46.27
N THR A 316 -8.71 -15.21 -46.49
CA THR A 316 -8.99 -15.89 -47.74
C THR A 316 -10.21 -15.35 -48.51
N SER A 317 -11.06 -14.51 -47.90
CA SER A 317 -12.42 -14.33 -48.43
C SER A 317 -12.64 -13.13 -49.36
N GLU A 318 -11.87 -12.05 -49.29
CA GLU A 318 -12.12 -10.88 -50.16
C GLU A 318 -11.09 -10.77 -51.31
N ILE A 319 -9.81 -10.98 -51.00
CA ILE A 319 -8.70 -10.83 -51.96
C ILE A 319 -8.62 -12.02 -52.94
N ALA A 320 -9.02 -13.23 -52.51
CA ALA A 320 -9.03 -14.39 -53.39
C ALA A 320 -10.27 -14.46 -54.29
N ILE A 321 -11.39 -13.82 -53.93
CA ILE A 321 -12.64 -13.93 -54.71
C ILE A 321 -12.62 -12.95 -55.89
N MET A 322 -12.22 -11.68 -55.70
CA MET A 322 -12.06 -10.75 -56.83
C MET A 322 -10.93 -11.18 -57.78
N SER A 323 -9.80 -11.67 -57.26
CA SER A 323 -8.70 -12.13 -58.11
C SER A 323 -9.00 -13.48 -58.77
N ARG A 324 -9.77 -14.40 -58.15
CA ARG A 324 -10.20 -15.64 -58.84
C ARG A 324 -11.16 -15.36 -59.96
N ASP A 325 -12.10 -14.45 -59.80
CA ASP A 325 -13.08 -14.16 -60.85
C ASP A 325 -12.45 -13.38 -62.00
N SER A 326 -11.54 -12.44 -61.73
CA SER A 326 -10.74 -11.80 -62.78
C SER A 326 -9.75 -12.77 -63.44
N LEU A 327 -9.01 -13.60 -62.68
CA LEU A 327 -8.12 -14.63 -63.27
C LEU A 327 -8.90 -15.69 -64.05
N LYS A 328 -10.11 -16.04 -63.63
CA LYS A 328 -10.94 -17.03 -64.33
C LYS A 328 -11.42 -16.44 -65.65
N ALA A 329 -11.86 -15.19 -65.66
CA ALA A 329 -12.23 -14.48 -66.89
C ALA A 329 -11.03 -14.33 -67.83
N ASP A 330 -9.86 -13.96 -67.32
CA ASP A 330 -8.64 -13.80 -68.12
C ASP A 330 -8.08 -15.15 -68.60
N ARG A 331 -8.17 -16.23 -67.80
CA ARG A 331 -7.83 -17.61 -68.23
C ARG A 331 -8.78 -18.13 -69.30
N GLU A 332 -10.07 -17.84 -69.17
CA GLU A 332 -11.08 -18.23 -70.16
C GLU A 332 -10.88 -17.45 -71.48
N SER A 333 -10.51 -16.18 -71.40
CA SER A 333 -10.12 -15.36 -72.55
C SER A 333 -8.86 -15.92 -73.24
N LEU A 334 -7.84 -16.27 -72.46
CA LEU A 334 -6.60 -16.88 -72.96
C LEU A 334 -6.88 -18.23 -73.63
N GLU A 335 -7.69 -19.09 -73.01
CA GLU A 335 -8.07 -20.39 -73.55
C GLU A 335 -8.73 -20.27 -74.93
N ARG A 336 -9.67 -19.32 -75.09
CA ARG A 336 -10.33 -19.05 -76.38
C ARG A 336 -9.32 -18.57 -77.43
N MET A 337 -8.42 -17.67 -77.04
CA MET A 337 -7.44 -17.08 -77.95
C MET A 337 -6.38 -18.09 -78.43
N VAL A 338 -5.93 -19.00 -77.56
CA VAL A 338 -4.96 -20.04 -77.91
C VAL A 338 -5.59 -21.13 -78.79
N VAL A 339 -6.84 -21.51 -78.51
CA VAL A 339 -7.57 -22.50 -79.33
C VAL A 339 -7.82 -21.97 -80.73
N GLU A 340 -8.21 -20.71 -80.86
CA GLU A 340 -8.43 -20.07 -82.16
C GLU A 340 -7.11 -19.92 -82.94
N PHE A 341 -6.02 -19.47 -82.29
CA PHE A 341 -4.70 -19.42 -82.91
C PHE A 341 -4.19 -20.80 -83.39
N SER A 342 -4.48 -21.85 -82.63
CA SER A 342 -4.08 -23.21 -83.00
C SER A 342 -4.86 -23.72 -84.21
N ARG A 343 -6.16 -23.36 -84.34
CA ARG A 343 -7.00 -23.72 -85.51
C ARG A 343 -6.54 -23.01 -86.78
N ASP A 344 -6.15 -21.74 -86.67
CA ASP A 344 -5.75 -20.93 -87.81
C ASP A 344 -4.34 -21.28 -88.33
N ASN A 345 -3.48 -21.85 -87.48
CA ASN A 345 -2.11 -22.26 -87.80
C ASN A 345 -1.83 -23.75 -87.49
N PRO A 346 -2.43 -24.70 -88.23
CA PRO A 346 -2.32 -26.14 -87.96
C PRO A 346 -0.89 -26.68 -88.13
N ASP A 347 -0.11 -26.05 -89.00
CA ASP A 347 1.27 -26.43 -89.31
C ASP A 347 2.24 -26.22 -88.13
N ILE A 348 1.90 -25.35 -87.17
CA ILE A 348 2.79 -24.95 -86.06
C ILE A 348 2.34 -25.59 -84.74
N ALA A 349 1.04 -25.79 -84.55
CA ALA A 349 0.49 -26.36 -83.31
C ALA A 349 0.69 -27.88 -83.21
N VAL A 350 0.57 -28.62 -84.32
CA VAL A 350 0.60 -30.10 -84.32
C VAL A 350 1.54 -30.68 -85.41
N GLY A 351 1.98 -29.86 -86.38
CA GLY A 351 2.89 -30.29 -87.44
C GLY A 351 2.24 -31.07 -88.58
N ASN A 352 0.90 -31.08 -88.66
CA ASN A 352 0.09 -31.75 -89.70
C ASN A 352 -0.99 -30.78 -90.25
N SER A 353 -1.45 -31.01 -91.49
CA SER A 353 -2.33 -30.08 -92.23
C SER A 353 -3.81 -30.05 -91.79
N THR A 354 -4.24 -30.88 -90.84
CA THR A 354 -5.63 -30.87 -90.30
C THR A 354 -5.67 -31.23 -88.83
N ILE A 355 -6.35 -30.41 -88.02
CA ILE A 355 -6.51 -30.63 -86.56
C ILE A 355 -7.75 -31.47 -86.28
N THR A 356 -7.61 -32.50 -85.42
CA THR A 356 -8.72 -33.35 -84.95
C THR A 356 -9.25 -32.84 -83.60
N GLU A 357 -10.57 -32.92 -83.36
CA GLU A 357 -11.25 -32.37 -82.16
C GLU A 357 -10.66 -32.87 -80.82
N ALA A 358 -10.10 -34.08 -80.79
CA ALA A 358 -9.42 -34.63 -79.62
C ALA A 358 -8.14 -33.87 -79.23
N GLN A 359 -7.40 -33.32 -80.21
CA GLN A 359 -6.17 -32.56 -79.97
C GLN A 359 -6.45 -31.13 -79.48
N ILE A 360 -7.61 -30.58 -79.85
CA ILE A 360 -8.07 -29.28 -79.34
C ILE A 360 -8.40 -29.36 -77.85
N ALA A 361 -8.99 -30.48 -77.41
CA ALA A 361 -9.25 -30.75 -75.99
C ALA A 361 -7.95 -30.91 -75.19
N GLU A 362 -6.91 -31.49 -75.78
CA GLU A 362 -5.59 -31.61 -75.15
C GLU A 362 -4.90 -30.25 -75.02
N ILE A 363 -4.93 -29.40 -76.06
CA ILE A 363 -4.40 -28.03 -76.02
C ILE A 363 -5.12 -27.20 -74.95
N ARG A 364 -6.45 -27.31 -74.87
CA ARG A 364 -7.26 -26.66 -73.83
C ARG A 364 -6.86 -27.09 -72.40
N THR A 365 -6.48 -28.35 -72.23
CA THR A 365 -6.04 -28.88 -70.93
C THR A 365 -4.64 -28.38 -70.58
N ARG A 366 -3.71 -28.37 -71.54
CA ARG A 366 -2.35 -27.83 -71.35
C ARG A 366 -2.32 -26.31 -71.12
N VAL A 367 -3.25 -25.56 -71.71
CA VAL A 367 -3.42 -24.11 -71.47
C VAL A 367 -4.01 -23.85 -70.08
N LYS A 368 -4.90 -24.71 -69.57
CA LYS A 368 -5.37 -24.63 -68.17
C LYS A 368 -4.25 -24.87 -67.16
N GLU A 369 -3.24 -25.67 -67.52
CA GLU A 369 -2.04 -25.92 -66.74
C GLU A 369 -0.96 -24.82 -66.91
N GLY A 370 -1.16 -23.87 -67.85
CA GLY A 370 -0.30 -22.70 -68.04
C GLY A 370 0.85 -22.88 -69.03
N ASP A 371 0.87 -23.97 -69.81
CA ASP A 371 1.91 -24.23 -70.81
C ASP A 371 1.57 -23.56 -72.17
N VAL A 372 2.26 -22.45 -72.46
CA VAL A 372 2.10 -21.63 -73.69
C VAL A 372 3.22 -21.86 -74.71
N THR A 373 4.00 -22.93 -74.55
CA THR A 373 5.19 -23.25 -75.39
C THR A 373 4.94 -23.26 -76.92
N PRO A 374 3.80 -23.74 -77.45
CA PRO A 374 3.54 -23.73 -78.90
C PRO A 374 3.43 -22.31 -79.49
N ILE A 375 2.89 -21.36 -78.72
CA ILE A 375 2.73 -19.96 -79.14
C ILE A 375 4.06 -19.23 -79.10
N LEU A 376 4.90 -19.49 -78.09
CA LEU A 376 6.25 -18.91 -78.02
C LEU A 376 7.12 -19.29 -79.22
N LYS A 377 7.01 -20.53 -79.72
CA LYS A 377 7.71 -20.96 -80.94
C LYS A 377 7.20 -20.26 -82.21
N ALA A 378 5.89 -20.00 -82.30
CA ALA A 378 5.31 -19.24 -83.41
C ALA A 378 5.77 -17.77 -83.38
N TYR A 379 5.75 -17.15 -82.20
CA TYR A 379 6.28 -15.81 -81.96
C TYR A 379 7.74 -15.68 -82.39
N GLU A 380 8.60 -16.60 -81.96
CA GLU A 380 10.03 -16.59 -82.27
C GLU A 380 10.33 -16.80 -83.77
N LYS A 381 9.46 -17.53 -84.48
CA LYS A 381 9.54 -17.74 -85.93
C LYS A 381 9.10 -16.49 -86.70
N ASP A 382 8.05 -15.82 -86.27
CA ASP A 382 7.53 -14.61 -86.94
C ASP A 382 8.35 -13.35 -86.60
N LEU A 383 9.01 -13.32 -85.44
CA LEU A 383 9.98 -12.27 -85.09
C LEU A 383 11.18 -12.22 -86.06
N LYS A 384 11.54 -13.36 -86.66
CA LYS A 384 12.61 -13.45 -87.67
C LYS A 384 12.24 -12.79 -89.01
N LYS A 385 10.95 -12.56 -89.28
CA LYS A 385 10.45 -11.85 -90.48
C LYS A 385 9.32 -10.88 -90.11
N PRO A 386 9.66 -9.74 -89.46
CA PRO A 386 8.70 -8.90 -88.75
C PRO A 386 7.61 -8.30 -89.66
N PHE A 387 7.94 -7.93 -90.89
CA PHE A 387 6.97 -7.33 -91.81
C PHE A 387 5.96 -8.34 -92.38
N VAL A 388 6.36 -9.60 -92.56
CA VAL A 388 5.48 -10.64 -93.10
C VAL A 388 4.55 -11.18 -92.01
N GLY A 389 5.05 -11.35 -90.78
CA GLY A 389 4.25 -11.78 -89.62
C GLY A 389 3.25 -10.72 -89.12
N ALA A 390 3.59 -9.43 -89.24
CA ALA A 390 2.67 -8.34 -88.91
C ALA A 390 1.49 -8.23 -89.90
N ILE A 391 1.74 -8.49 -91.19
CA ILE A 391 0.69 -8.46 -92.24
C ILE A 391 -0.21 -9.70 -92.16
N ARG A 392 0.32 -10.85 -91.70
CA ARG A 392 -0.44 -12.10 -91.55
C ARG A 392 -1.23 -12.19 -90.22
N GLY A 393 -0.89 -11.35 -89.24
CA GLY A 393 -1.67 -11.15 -87.99
C GLY A 393 -1.17 -11.91 -86.75
N ASP A 394 -0.29 -12.91 -86.93
CA ASP A 394 0.14 -13.81 -85.86
C ASP A 394 1.05 -13.12 -84.82
N LEU A 395 1.92 -12.20 -85.26
CA LEU A 395 2.85 -11.48 -84.38
C LEU A 395 2.12 -10.50 -83.45
N VAL A 396 1.13 -9.77 -83.95
CA VAL A 396 0.35 -8.81 -83.14
C VAL A 396 -0.43 -9.54 -82.04
N ARG A 397 -0.97 -10.72 -82.37
CA ARG A 397 -1.72 -11.57 -81.44
C ARG A 397 -0.84 -12.09 -80.30
N SER A 398 0.39 -12.53 -80.59
CA SER A 398 1.33 -12.97 -79.56
C SER A 398 1.79 -11.86 -78.60
N VAL A 399 1.98 -10.63 -79.09
CA VAL A 399 2.31 -9.47 -78.25
C VAL A 399 1.12 -9.10 -77.35
N LEU A 400 -0.10 -9.14 -77.87
CA LEU A 400 -1.33 -8.93 -77.09
C LEU A 400 -1.46 -9.95 -75.94
N ILE A 401 -1.15 -11.22 -76.20
CA ILE A 401 -1.13 -12.27 -75.17
C ILE A 401 -0.10 -11.96 -74.09
N GLN A 402 1.09 -11.49 -74.46
CA GLN A 402 2.13 -11.17 -73.50
C GLN A 402 1.79 -9.96 -72.62
N VAL A 403 1.13 -8.94 -73.19
CA VAL A 403 0.60 -7.81 -72.42
C VAL A 403 -0.46 -8.28 -71.41
N GLN A 404 -1.37 -9.17 -71.82
CA GLN A 404 -2.38 -9.76 -70.92
C GLN A 404 -1.74 -10.62 -69.82
N LYS A 405 -0.70 -11.39 -70.14
CA LYS A 405 0.05 -12.15 -69.13
C LYS A 405 0.73 -11.25 -68.11
N THR A 406 1.32 -10.15 -68.57
CA THR A 406 1.99 -9.17 -67.69
C THR A 406 0.98 -8.46 -66.78
N LYS A 407 -0.22 -8.17 -67.28
CA LYS A 407 -1.32 -7.63 -66.48
C LYS A 407 -1.73 -8.58 -65.35
N VAL A 408 -1.91 -9.87 -65.66
CA VAL A 408 -2.27 -10.89 -64.66
C VAL A 408 -1.16 -11.06 -63.61
N ASP A 409 0.10 -11.13 -64.04
CA ASP A 409 1.23 -11.29 -63.11
C ASP A 409 1.40 -10.05 -62.21
N LEU A 410 1.13 -8.84 -62.73
CA LEU A 410 1.12 -7.61 -61.96
C LEU A 410 -0.03 -7.58 -60.94
N GLU A 411 -1.25 -7.98 -61.33
CA GLU A 411 -2.40 -8.06 -60.42
C GLU A 411 -2.17 -9.06 -59.26
N VAL A 412 -1.53 -10.20 -59.54
CA VAL A 412 -1.13 -11.18 -58.52
C VAL A 412 -0.05 -10.61 -57.60
N ALA A 413 0.95 -9.90 -58.13
CA ALA A 413 1.99 -9.26 -57.33
C ALA A 413 1.43 -8.16 -56.42
N ILE A 414 0.52 -7.32 -56.93
CA ILE A 414 -0.16 -6.29 -56.16
C ILE A 414 -1.00 -6.91 -55.04
N SER A 415 -1.69 -8.03 -55.33
CA SER A 415 -2.44 -8.78 -54.32
C SER A 415 -1.53 -9.36 -53.22
N GLY A 416 -0.32 -9.83 -53.59
CA GLY A 416 0.69 -10.30 -52.63
C GLY A 416 1.23 -9.19 -51.72
N ILE A 417 1.37 -7.96 -52.24
CA ILE A 417 1.79 -6.79 -51.46
C ILE A 417 0.71 -6.40 -50.43
N ASP A 418 -0.57 -6.43 -50.81
CA ASP A 418 -1.66 -6.13 -49.88
C ASP A 418 -1.70 -7.13 -48.72
N ALA A 419 -1.49 -8.42 -49.00
CA ALA A 419 -1.36 -9.46 -47.97
C ALA A 419 -0.18 -9.21 -47.02
N LEU A 420 0.96 -8.73 -47.54
CA LEU A 420 2.11 -8.38 -46.71
C LEU A 420 1.85 -7.16 -45.82
N LEU A 421 1.22 -6.11 -46.36
CA LEU A 421 0.84 -4.92 -45.58
C LEU A 421 -0.17 -5.28 -44.47
N LYS A 422 -1.11 -6.19 -44.74
CA LYS A 422 -2.04 -6.73 -43.76
C LYS A 422 -1.33 -7.50 -42.63
N SER A 423 -0.32 -8.31 -42.99
CA SER A 423 0.47 -9.07 -42.00
C SER A 423 1.27 -8.16 -41.06
N GLN A 424 1.73 -7.01 -41.56
CA GLN A 424 2.45 -6.01 -40.78
C GLN A 424 1.50 -5.13 -39.96
N GLU A 425 0.27 -4.88 -40.43
CA GLU A 425 -0.77 -4.19 -39.67
C GLU A 425 -1.03 -4.87 -38.31
N LEU A 426 -0.99 -6.20 -38.25
CA LEU A 426 -1.15 -6.97 -37.03
C LEU A 426 0.02 -6.77 -36.05
N VAL A 427 1.26 -6.74 -36.54
CA VAL A 427 2.44 -6.44 -35.73
C VAL A 427 2.41 -5.00 -35.21
N PHE A 428 2.04 -4.03 -36.06
CA PHE A 428 1.84 -2.65 -35.65
C PHE A 428 0.69 -2.49 -34.63
N GLY A 429 -0.38 -3.28 -34.77
CA GLY A 429 -1.47 -3.36 -33.80
C GLY A 429 -1.02 -3.84 -32.42
N PHE A 430 -0.20 -4.89 -32.35
CA PHE A 430 0.35 -5.39 -31.09
C PHE A 430 1.35 -4.43 -30.44
N ILE A 431 2.20 -3.78 -31.24
CA ILE A 431 3.14 -2.76 -30.74
C ILE A 431 2.37 -1.56 -30.16
N GLY A 432 1.27 -1.15 -30.79
CA GLY A 432 0.39 -0.08 -30.26
C GLY A 432 -0.37 -0.47 -28.98
N LEU A 433 -0.73 -1.75 -28.83
CA LEU A 433 -1.45 -2.28 -27.65
C LEU A 433 -0.57 -2.38 -26.39
N THR A 434 0.71 -2.70 -26.57
CA THR A 434 1.68 -2.99 -25.49
C THR A 434 1.75 -1.89 -24.42
N PRO A 435 1.96 -0.61 -24.75
CA PRO A 435 2.05 0.44 -23.74
C PRO A 435 0.73 0.67 -22.96
N GLY A 436 -0.44 0.47 -23.58
CA GLY A 436 -1.74 0.57 -22.90
C GLY A 436 -1.94 -0.52 -21.83
N ILE A 437 -1.49 -1.74 -22.12
CA ILE A 437 -1.51 -2.86 -21.17
C ILE A 437 -0.52 -2.63 -20.02
N LEU A 438 0.70 -2.18 -20.32
CA LEU A 438 1.74 -1.94 -19.31
C LEU A 438 1.29 -0.88 -18.28
N VAL A 439 0.73 0.24 -18.75
CA VAL A 439 0.19 1.30 -17.89
C VAL A 439 -1.00 0.80 -17.07
N SER A 440 -1.91 0.03 -17.66
CA SER A 440 -3.07 -0.55 -16.95
C SER A 440 -2.66 -1.50 -15.83
N ILE A 441 -1.67 -2.37 -16.08
CA ILE A 441 -1.10 -3.27 -15.07
C ILE A 441 -0.41 -2.46 -13.97
N GLY A 442 0.35 -1.41 -14.34
CA GLY A 442 0.99 -0.51 -13.38
C GLY A 442 0.00 0.15 -12.43
N ILE A 443 -1.10 0.71 -12.95
CA ILE A 443 -2.17 1.31 -12.16
C ILE A 443 -2.84 0.26 -11.27
N PHE A 444 -3.15 -0.92 -11.80
CA PHE A 444 -3.78 -2.00 -11.04
C PHE A 444 -2.88 -2.49 -9.89
N GLN A 445 -1.58 -2.67 -10.14
CA GLN A 445 -0.61 -3.05 -9.10
C GLN A 445 -0.43 -1.96 -8.05
N TYR A 446 -0.38 -0.69 -8.47
CA TYR A 446 -0.32 0.45 -7.56
C TYR A 446 -1.56 0.50 -6.67
N LEU A 447 -2.76 0.33 -7.23
CA LEU A 447 -4.01 0.31 -6.48
C LEU A 447 -4.07 -0.89 -5.52
N ARG A 448 -3.74 -2.09 -6.00
CA ARG A 448 -3.66 -3.29 -5.16
C ARG A 448 -2.67 -3.13 -4.01
N THR A 449 -1.53 -2.50 -4.25
CA THR A 449 -0.51 -2.24 -3.22
C THR A 449 -0.96 -1.15 -2.25
N ALA A 450 -1.53 -0.05 -2.73
CA ALA A 450 -2.02 1.05 -1.89
C ALA A 450 -3.17 0.60 -0.96
N PHE A 451 -4.11 -0.20 -1.48
CA PHE A 451 -5.22 -0.75 -0.69
C PHE A 451 -4.82 -1.98 0.14
N GLY A 452 -3.93 -2.84 -0.37
CA GLY A 452 -3.45 -4.06 0.29
C GLY A 452 -2.38 -3.84 1.36
N SER A 453 -1.60 -2.76 1.27
CA SER A 453 -0.51 -2.41 2.20
C SER A 453 -0.97 -2.34 3.66
N ARG A 454 -2.22 -1.97 3.92
CA ARG A 454 -2.75 -1.90 5.30
C ARG A 454 -2.79 -3.27 5.99
N LYS A 455 -3.02 -4.36 5.26
CA LYS A 455 -3.01 -5.73 5.83
C LYS A 455 -1.58 -6.19 6.09
N GLY A 456 -0.66 -5.98 5.15
CA GLY A 456 0.77 -6.26 5.33
C GLY A 456 1.41 -5.47 6.47
N LEU A 457 1.12 -4.17 6.57
CA LEU A 457 1.63 -3.31 7.64
C LEU A 457 1.12 -3.72 9.04
N ARG A 458 -0.12 -4.22 9.13
CA ARG A 458 -0.67 -4.78 10.38
C ARG A 458 0.03 -6.09 10.76
N ARG A 459 0.27 -6.98 9.78
CA ARG A 459 1.00 -8.24 9.99
C ARG A 459 2.45 -7.98 10.44
N GLY A 460 3.17 -7.09 9.76
CA GLY A 460 4.53 -6.69 10.16
C GLY A 460 4.58 -6.00 11.53
N LYS A 461 3.55 -5.24 11.92
CA LYS A 461 3.43 -4.68 13.28
C LYS A 461 3.22 -5.77 14.34
N ARG A 462 2.43 -6.80 14.04
CA ARG A 462 2.23 -7.95 14.94
C ARG A 462 3.52 -8.75 15.08
N ALA A 463 4.17 -9.15 13.98
CA ALA A 463 5.46 -9.86 14.00
C ALA A 463 6.54 -9.10 14.80
N ARG A 464 6.68 -7.79 14.59
CA ARG A 464 7.58 -6.94 15.40
C ARG A 464 7.22 -6.91 16.88
N ARG A 465 5.94 -6.98 17.23
CA ARG A 465 5.48 -7.04 18.62
C ARG A 465 5.78 -8.40 19.24
N THR A 466 5.54 -9.48 18.51
CA THR A 466 5.90 -10.87 18.89
C THR A 466 7.39 -10.97 19.21
N ARG A 467 8.26 -10.45 18.33
CA ARG A 467 9.72 -10.42 18.56
C ARG A 467 10.11 -9.62 19.81
N ARG A 468 9.42 -8.51 20.11
CA ARG A 468 9.67 -7.73 21.33
C ARG A 468 9.29 -8.49 22.59
N VAL A 469 8.19 -9.24 22.56
CA VAL A 469 7.76 -10.11 23.67
C VAL A 469 8.79 -11.21 23.87
N LEU A 470 9.21 -11.89 22.81
CA LEU A 470 10.24 -12.94 22.88
C LEU A 470 11.57 -12.41 23.47
N ARG A 471 12.04 -11.24 23.00
CA ARG A 471 13.23 -10.58 23.56
C ARG A 471 13.04 -10.19 25.03
N LYS A 472 11.82 -9.83 25.43
CA LYS A 472 11.52 -9.49 26.81
C LYS A 472 11.59 -10.74 27.69
N MET A 473 11.08 -11.88 27.22
CA MET A 473 11.18 -13.18 27.90
C MET A 473 12.64 -13.61 28.06
N ASP A 474 13.44 -13.51 26.99
CA ASP A 474 14.89 -13.76 27.00
C ASP A 474 15.63 -12.88 28.03
N ARG A 475 15.28 -11.59 28.10
CA ARG A 475 15.83 -10.68 29.10
C ARG A 475 15.45 -11.06 30.52
N ILE A 476 14.19 -11.45 30.76
CA ILE A 476 13.72 -11.90 32.09
C ILE A 476 14.46 -13.18 32.50
N LEU A 477 14.62 -14.14 31.59
CA LEU A 477 15.36 -15.38 31.86
C LEU A 477 16.85 -15.13 32.14
N THR A 478 17.48 -14.22 31.39
CA THR A 478 18.88 -13.84 31.60
C THR A 478 19.08 -13.17 32.96
N GLU A 479 18.13 -12.32 33.38
CA GLU A 479 18.14 -11.67 34.70
C GLU A 479 17.93 -12.71 35.82
N ALA A 480 17.04 -13.69 35.62
CA ALA A 480 16.80 -14.76 36.57
C ALA A 480 17.98 -15.74 36.70
N GLN A 481 18.70 -16.03 35.61
CA GLN A 481 19.88 -16.93 35.61
C GLN A 481 21.03 -16.40 36.48
N HIS A 482 21.10 -15.08 36.70
CA HIS A 482 22.13 -14.48 37.55
C HIS A 482 21.83 -14.58 39.05
N ASN A 483 20.60 -14.99 39.43
CA ASN A 483 20.26 -15.24 40.83
C ASN A 483 20.86 -16.59 41.28
N GLN A 484 21.49 -16.60 42.45
CA GLN A 484 22.39 -17.67 42.92
C GLN A 484 21.72 -19.04 43.15
N ASP A 485 20.39 -19.11 43.20
CA ASP A 485 19.66 -20.32 43.59
C ASP A 485 19.17 -21.18 42.40
N ASN A 486 19.43 -20.80 41.14
CA ASN A 486 18.93 -21.48 39.93
C ASN A 486 17.38 -21.67 39.92
N THR A 487 16.67 -21.03 40.84
CA THR A 487 15.22 -20.98 40.99
C THR A 487 14.73 -19.61 40.52
N ILE A 488 13.59 -19.61 39.82
CA ILE A 488 13.01 -18.38 39.29
C ILE A 488 12.21 -17.72 40.40
N SER A 489 12.40 -16.42 40.63
CA SER A 489 11.53 -15.66 41.53
C SER A 489 10.08 -15.75 41.06
N TYR A 490 9.12 -15.88 41.99
CA TYR A 490 7.68 -15.92 41.68
C TYR A 490 7.25 -14.77 40.75
N ARG A 491 7.88 -13.59 40.88
CA ARG A 491 7.73 -12.46 39.96
C ARG A 491 7.94 -12.83 38.51
N ASP A 492 9.12 -13.37 38.25
CA ASP A 492 9.66 -13.55 36.92
C ASP A 492 8.95 -14.74 36.28
N ARG A 493 8.62 -15.76 37.07
CA ARG A 493 7.76 -16.88 36.67
C ARG A 493 6.40 -16.40 36.17
N GLY A 494 5.68 -15.61 36.97
CA GLY A 494 4.38 -15.10 36.57
C GLY A 494 4.46 -14.10 35.41
N LEU A 495 5.52 -13.31 35.32
CA LEU A 495 5.76 -12.43 34.17
C LEU A 495 5.98 -13.23 32.89
N LEU A 496 6.74 -14.33 32.94
CA LEU A 496 6.97 -15.21 31.79
C LEU A 496 5.67 -15.84 31.32
N VAL A 497 4.81 -16.31 32.22
CA VAL A 497 3.49 -16.87 31.85
C VAL A 497 2.57 -15.80 31.26
N CYS A 498 2.57 -14.58 31.80
CA CYS A 498 1.83 -13.46 31.22
C CYS A 498 2.32 -13.13 29.79
N GLU A 499 3.64 -13.09 29.58
CA GLU A 499 4.20 -12.82 28.26
C GLU A 499 3.98 -14.00 27.30
N ALA A 500 3.97 -15.25 27.78
CA ALA A 500 3.59 -16.43 26.99
C ALA A 500 2.14 -16.33 26.52
N HIS A 501 1.22 -15.93 27.39
CA HIS A 501 -0.17 -15.71 27.01
C HIS A 501 -0.33 -14.57 25.98
N VAL A 502 0.41 -13.46 26.16
CA VAL A 502 0.44 -12.38 25.16
C VAL A 502 1.00 -12.89 23.83
N LEU A 503 2.04 -13.72 23.88
CA LEU A 503 2.68 -14.32 22.72
C LEU A 503 1.68 -15.19 21.93
N ARG A 504 0.93 -16.06 22.61
CA ARG A 504 -0.20 -16.83 22.05
C ARG A 504 -1.22 -15.95 21.30
N SER A 505 -1.62 -14.83 21.90
CA SER A 505 -2.58 -13.91 21.24
C SER A 505 -2.01 -13.17 20.02
N LEU A 506 -0.68 -13.03 19.94
CA LEU A 506 -0.02 -12.32 18.85
C LEU A 506 0.32 -13.24 17.68
N THR A 507 0.47 -14.53 17.93
CA THR A 507 0.71 -15.55 16.89
C THR A 507 -0.54 -15.85 16.07
N GLU A 508 -1.74 -15.66 16.65
CA GLU A 508 -3.03 -15.73 15.95
C GLU A 508 -3.07 -14.73 14.75
N GLY A 509 -2.85 -15.28 13.56
CA GLY A 509 -2.81 -14.55 12.29
C GLY A 509 -1.45 -14.01 11.84
N VAL A 510 -0.36 -14.33 12.55
CA VAL A 510 1.02 -14.14 12.05
C VAL A 510 1.53 -15.43 11.42
N LEU A 511 1.31 -16.58 12.06
CA LEU A 511 1.75 -17.90 11.60
C LEU A 511 0.65 -18.63 10.79
N PRO A 512 1.03 -19.54 9.87
CA PRO A 512 0.12 -20.52 9.29
C PRO A 512 -0.45 -21.47 10.36
N ARG A 513 -1.66 -22.00 10.14
CA ARG A 513 -2.39 -22.83 11.13
C ARG A 513 -1.68 -24.10 11.57
N GLU A 514 -0.85 -24.70 10.72
CA GLU A 514 -0.10 -25.93 11.04
C GLU A 514 1.02 -25.63 12.04
N VAL A 515 1.87 -24.67 11.68
CA VAL A 515 2.97 -24.15 12.50
C VAL A 515 2.47 -23.51 13.81
N GLU A 516 1.27 -22.92 13.78
CA GLU A 516 0.64 -22.37 14.98
C GLU A 516 0.37 -23.47 16.03
N LYS A 517 0.04 -24.71 15.63
CA LYS A 517 -0.16 -25.81 16.57
C LYS A 517 1.15 -26.24 17.23
N GLU A 518 2.19 -26.44 16.44
CA GLU A 518 3.55 -26.76 16.94
C GLU A 518 4.04 -25.67 17.90
N PHE A 519 3.81 -24.40 17.55
CA PHE A 519 4.15 -23.27 18.40
C PHE A 519 3.40 -23.31 19.74
N MET A 520 2.14 -23.70 19.70
CA MET A 520 1.30 -23.82 20.90
C MET A 520 1.75 -24.97 21.80
N GLU A 521 2.20 -26.08 21.22
CA GLU A 521 2.80 -27.21 21.95
C GLU A 521 4.11 -26.81 22.61
N ASP A 522 5.01 -26.13 21.88
CA ASP A 522 6.26 -25.60 22.43
C ASP A 522 6.02 -24.59 23.57
N LEU A 523 4.98 -23.76 23.44
CA LEU A 523 4.61 -22.77 24.45
C LEU A 523 3.97 -23.42 25.69
N ASP A 524 3.26 -24.54 25.52
CA ASP A 524 2.74 -25.35 26.63
C ASP A 524 3.85 -26.10 27.36
N GLU A 525 4.85 -26.63 26.64
CA GLU A 525 6.09 -27.16 27.22
C GLU A 525 6.80 -26.08 28.04
N PHE A 526 6.94 -24.86 27.49
CA PHE A 526 7.52 -23.73 28.21
C PHE A 526 6.77 -23.40 29.52
N ALA A 527 5.44 -23.55 29.55
CA ALA A 527 4.66 -23.30 30.76
C ALA A 527 4.88 -24.38 31.83
N LYS A 528 5.11 -25.64 31.44
CA LYS A 528 5.31 -26.78 32.36
C LYS A 528 6.69 -26.81 33.00
N VAL A 529 7.72 -26.45 32.23
CA VAL A 529 9.12 -26.49 32.69
C VAL A 529 9.37 -25.51 33.84
N ARG A 530 10.08 -25.93 34.89
CA ARG A 530 10.44 -25.10 36.05
C ARG A 530 11.90 -24.65 36.07
N ALA A 531 12.81 -25.47 35.56
CA ALA A 531 14.24 -25.18 35.60
C ALA A 531 14.61 -24.06 34.60
N VAL A 532 15.37 -23.06 35.07
CA VAL A 532 15.92 -21.96 34.24
C VAL A 532 16.64 -22.45 32.97
N PRO A 533 17.58 -23.43 33.04
CA PRO A 533 18.31 -23.86 31.85
C PRO A 533 17.41 -24.54 30.82
N GLU A 534 16.37 -25.25 31.26
CA GLU A 534 15.41 -25.91 30.37
C GLU A 534 14.49 -24.87 29.71
N LEU A 535 14.05 -23.85 30.46
CA LEU A 535 13.28 -22.73 29.90
C LEU A 535 14.06 -21.95 28.85
N TYR A 536 15.37 -21.77 29.05
CA TYR A 536 16.23 -21.14 28.05
C TYR A 536 16.31 -21.97 26.77
N ARG A 537 16.47 -23.29 26.89
CA ARG A 537 16.51 -24.21 25.74
C ARG A 537 15.20 -24.20 24.94
N VAL A 538 14.06 -24.25 25.62
CA VAL A 538 12.74 -24.18 24.97
C VAL A 538 12.55 -22.82 24.28
N LEU A 539 12.92 -21.72 24.95
CA LEU A 539 12.83 -20.39 24.34
C LEU A 539 13.72 -20.25 23.11
N ASP A 540 14.92 -20.83 23.14
CA ASP A 540 15.85 -20.78 22.00
C ASP A 540 15.37 -21.67 20.85
N ARG A 541 14.77 -22.83 21.14
CA ARG A 541 14.07 -23.68 20.17
C ARG A 541 12.97 -22.91 19.45
N ILE A 542 12.10 -22.23 20.20
CA ILE A 542 11.03 -21.37 19.66
C ILE A 542 11.64 -20.24 18.81
N ARG A 543 12.69 -19.58 19.30
CA ARG A 543 13.33 -18.48 18.58
C ARG A 543 13.89 -18.93 17.23
N TRP A 544 14.53 -20.10 17.19
CA TRP A 544 15.14 -20.65 15.99
C TRP A 544 14.09 -21.20 15.02
N ALA A 545 13.18 -22.05 15.48
CA ALA A 545 12.17 -22.72 14.65
C ALA A 545 11.23 -21.73 13.96
N TYR A 546 10.80 -20.69 14.68
CA TYR A 546 9.82 -19.73 14.16
C TYR A 546 10.46 -18.44 13.60
N ALA A 547 11.78 -18.39 13.47
CA ALA A 547 12.52 -17.21 13.00
C ALA A 547 12.07 -16.77 11.60
N GLU A 548 11.80 -17.72 10.69
CA GLU A 548 11.43 -17.44 9.30
C GLU A 548 10.14 -16.61 9.20
N TRP A 549 9.12 -16.96 9.98
CA TRP A 549 7.82 -16.28 9.96
C TRP A 549 7.81 -14.98 10.77
N LEU A 550 8.77 -14.80 11.69
CA LEU A 550 8.94 -13.58 12.48
C LEU A 550 9.83 -12.53 11.80
N MET A 551 10.61 -12.91 10.77
CA MET A 551 11.52 -12.02 10.02
C MET A 551 10.93 -11.47 8.71
N LYS A 552 9.89 -12.09 8.15
CA LYS A 552 9.13 -11.61 6.97
C LYS A 552 8.11 -10.52 7.37
#